data_AF-A0A7J3BEK7-F1
#
_entry.id   AF-A0A7J3BEK7-F1
#
_cell.length_a   1.000
_cell.length_b   1.000
_cell.length_c   1.000
_cell.angle_alpha   90.00
_cell.angle_beta   90.00
_cell.angle_gamma   90.00
#
_symmetry.space_group_name_H-M   'P 1'
#
loop_
_entity.id
_entity.type
_entity.pdbx_description
1 polymer ?
#
loop_
_entity_poly.entity_id
_entity_poly.type
_entity_poly.pdbx_seq_one_letter_code
_entity_poly.pdbx_strand_id
1 'polypeptide(L)' 'MGNEALARGVVEAGVPFAVGYPGTPSTGVLETLSKLAEEHGIRGRWAVNEKVALDIATGIARA' A
#
# COMPACT_ATOMS: atom_id res chain seq x y z
N MET A 1 5.52 5.80 14.39
CA MET A 1 6.50 6.71 13.75
C MET A 1 6.93 6.21 12.37
N GLY A 2 7.39 4.95 12.21
CA GLY A 2 7.87 4.45 10.91
C GLY A 2 6.78 4.20 9.86
N ASN A 3 5.65 3.63 10.26
CA ASN A 3 4.55 3.32 9.34
C ASN A 3 3.90 4.59 8.77
N GLU A 4 3.75 5.61 9.60
CA GLU A 4 3.22 6.92 9.23
C GLU A 4 4.17 7.65 8.27
N ALA A 5 5.48 7.58 8.54
CA ALA A 5 6.48 8.16 7.64
C ALA A 5 6.45 7.50 6.26
N LEU A 6 6.36 6.16 6.21
CA LEU A 6 6.27 5.44 4.94
C LEU A 6 4.96 5.73 4.21
N ALA A 7 3.83 5.71 4.91
CA ALA A 7 2.53 6.02 4.33
C ALA A 7 2.47 7.46 3.78
N ARG A 8 3.06 8.42 4.50
CA ARG A 8 3.19 9.81 4.03
C ARG A 8 4.06 9.92 2.78
N GLY A 9 5.18 9.20 2.74
CA GLY A 9 6.04 9.15 1.55
C GLY A 9 5.29 8.61 0.32
N VAL A 10 4.43 7.60 0.49
CA VAL A 10 3.59 7.07 -0.59
C VAL A 10 2.60 8.13 -1.11
N VAL A 11 1.96 8.88 -0.21
CA VAL A 11 1.06 10.00 -0.56
C VAL A 11 1.80 11.09 -1.32
N GLU A 12 2.95 11.53 -0.81
CA GLU A 12 3.75 12.61 -1.41
C GLU A 12 4.34 12.21 -2.76
N ALA A 13 4.63 10.92 -2.96
CA ALA A 13 5.06 10.37 -4.24
C ALA A 13 3.92 10.24 -5.28
N GLY A 14 2.66 10.52 -4.90
CA GLY A 14 1.51 10.45 -5.81
C GLY A 14 1.19 9.02 -6.25
N VAL A 15 1.50 8.02 -5.43
CA VAL A 15 1.25 6.61 -5.77
C VAL A 15 -0.26 6.34 -5.78
N PRO A 16 -0.83 5.89 -6.91
CA PRO A 16 -2.29 5.75 -7.03
C PRO A 16 -2.84 4.46 -6.40
N PHE A 17 -1.96 3.49 -6.10
CA PHE A 17 -2.37 2.18 -5.61
C PHE A 17 -1.29 1.51 -4.74
N ALA A 18 -1.72 0.83 -3.67
CA ALA A 18 -0.85 0.02 -2.82
C ALA A 18 -1.47 -1.37 -2.54
N VAL A 19 -0.61 -2.38 -2.45
CA VAL A 19 -1.02 -3.76 -2.13
C VAL A 19 -0.02 -4.41 -1.20
N GLY A 20 -0.51 -5.25 -0.30
CA GLY A 20 0.30 -6.03 0.60
C GLY A 20 -0.37 -7.33 0.99
N TYR A 21 0.36 -8.18 1.72
CA TYR A 21 -0.17 -9.35 2.40
C TYR A 21 -0.07 -9.13 3.91
N PRO A 22 -1.09 -9.49 4.72
CA PRO A 22 -1.02 -9.30 6.16
C PRO A 22 0.11 -10.12 6.79
N GLY A 23 0.99 -9.44 7.53
CA GLY A 23 2.08 -10.04 8.28
C GLY A 23 2.85 -8.99 9.07
N THR A 24 3.10 -9.21 10.36
CA THR A 24 3.96 -8.31 11.15
C THR A 24 5.39 -8.43 10.64
N PRO A 25 6.14 -7.32 10.46
CA PRO A 25 5.84 -5.94 10.86
C PRO A 25 5.17 -5.05 9.79
N SER A 26 4.87 -5.56 8.59
CA SER A 26 4.42 -4.76 7.45
C SER A 26 2.93 -4.40 7.45
N THR A 27 2.08 -5.14 8.18
CA THR A 27 0.63 -4.87 8.24
C THR A 27 0.31 -3.42 8.60
N GLY A 28 1.03 -2.88 9.58
CA GLY A 28 0.76 -1.53 10.10
C GLY A 28 1.01 -0.41 9.06
N VAL A 29 1.85 -0.64 8.05
CA VAL A 29 2.06 0.32 6.96
C VAL A 29 0.81 0.42 6.09
N LEU A 30 0.30 -0.72 5.61
CA LEU A 30 -0.85 -0.73 4.69
C LEU A 30 -2.13 -0.27 5.40
N GLU A 31 -2.28 -0.59 6.69
CA GLU A 31 -3.37 -0.05 7.52
C GLU A 31 -3.27 1.47 7.69
N THR A 32 -2.08 1.98 7.99
CA THR A 32 -1.85 3.43 8.11
C THR A 32 -2.12 4.13 6.79
N LEU A 33 -1.64 3.56 5.69
CA LEU A 33 -1.88 4.07 4.35
C LEU A 33 -3.37 4.02 3.99
N SER A 34 -4.11 2.99 4.40
CA SER A 34 -5.55 2.87 4.11
C SER A 34 -6.35 4.01 4.76
N LYS A 35 -5.94 4.48 5.95
CA LYS A 35 -6.55 5.64 6.60
C LYS A 35 -6.29 6.95 5.85
N LEU A 36 -5.09 7.11 5.28
CA LEU A 36 -4.72 8.28 4.46
C LEU A 36 -5.27 8.21 3.03
N ALA A 37 -5.51 6.99 2.54
CA ALA A 37 -5.91 6.69 1.18
C ALA A 37 -7.28 7.26 0.82
N GLU A 38 -8.23 7.29 1.77
CA GLU A 38 -9.56 7.87 1.58
C GLU A 38 -9.50 9.37 1.29
N GLU A 39 -8.58 10.10 1.92
CA GLU A 39 -8.43 11.55 1.76
C GLU A 39 -7.61 11.93 0.51
N HIS A 40 -6.71 11.04 0.07
CA HIS A 40 -5.75 11.32 -1.00
C HIS A 40 -5.99 10.53 -2.30
N GLY A 41 -7.11 9.80 -2.40
CA GLY A 41 -7.50 9.07 -3.62
C GLY A 41 -6.61 7.85 -3.94
N ILE A 42 -5.88 7.34 -2.96
CA ILE A 42 -5.04 6.15 -3.10
C ILE A 42 -5.94 4.92 -2.92
N ARG A 43 -5.75 3.87 -3.72
CA ARG A 43 -6.51 2.62 -3.56
C ARG A 43 -5.64 1.54 -2.95
N GLY A 44 -6.12 0.90 -1.88
CA GLY A 44 -5.42 -0.19 -1.19
C GLY A 44 -6.13 -1.53 -1.39
N ARG A 45 -5.38 -2.63 -1.52
CA ARG A 45 -5.93 -4.00 -1.40
C ARG A 45 -5.01 -4.94 -0.64
N TRP A 46 -5.62 -5.90 0.04
CA TRP A 46 -4.92 -7.07 0.55
C TRP A 46 -4.87 -8.17 -0.52
N ALA A 47 -3.70 -8.80 -0.66
CA ALA A 47 -3.50 -9.99 -1.47
C ALA A 47 -3.61 -11.26 -0.60
N VAL A 48 -3.64 -12.42 -1.25
CA VAL A 48 -3.68 -13.74 -0.56
C VAL A 48 -2.30 -14.23 -0.11
N ASN A 49 -1.22 -13.67 -0.66
CA ASN A 49 0.18 -13.88 -0.27
C ASN A 49 1.08 -12.81 -0.92
N GLU A 50 2.34 -12.75 -0.54
CA GLU A 50 3.33 -11.78 -1.01
C GLU A 50 3.61 -11.90 -2.51
N LYS A 51 3.62 -13.13 -3.05
CA LYS A 51 3.81 -13.36 -4.48
C LYS A 51 2.68 -12.73 -5.29
N VAL A 52 1.44 -12.92 -4.86
CA VAL A 52 0.26 -12.35 -5.51
C VAL A 52 0.24 -10.83 -5.33
N ALA A 53 0.68 -10.29 -4.18
CA ALA A 53 0.84 -8.84 -4.01
C ALA A 53 1.81 -8.25 -5.04
N LEU A 54 2.96 -8.90 -5.27
CA LEU A 54 3.94 -8.47 -6.27
C LEU A 54 3.38 -8.53 -7.70
N ASP A 55 2.66 -9.60 -8.05
CA ASP A 55 2.03 -9.72 -9.37
C ASP A 55 1.01 -8.60 -9.61
N ILE A 56 0.16 -8.30 -8.61
CA ILE A 56 -0.82 -7.21 -8.69
C ILE A 56 -0.13 -5.86 -8.86
N ALA A 57 0.90 -5.57 -8.04
CA ALA A 57 1.64 -4.32 -8.13
C ALA A 57 2.30 -4.15 -9.50
N THR A 58 2.88 -5.24 -10.04
CA THR A 58 3.51 -5.24 -11.36
C THR A 58 2.49 -5.01 -12.48
N GLY A 59 1.33 -5.66 -12.41
CA GLY A 59 0.26 -5.46 -13.37
C GLY A 59 -0.25 -4.01 -13.39
N ILE A 60 -0.39 -3.39 -12.23
CA ILE A 60 -0.84 -1.99 -12.11
C ILE A 60 0.22 -1.01 -12.60
N ALA A 61 1.51 -1.27 -12.32
CA ALA A 61 2.60 -0.41 -12.78
C ALA A 61 2.81 -0.42 -14.30
N ARG A 62 2.21 -1.37 -15.02
CA ARG A 62 2.34 -1.55 -16.48
C ARG A 62 1.03 -1.37 -17.23
N ALA A 63 -0.06 -1.05 -16.53
CA ALA A 63 -1.36 -0.69 -17.10
C ALA A 63 -1.42 0.81 -17.38
#